data_AF-A0A0K1Q5J6-F1
#
_entry.id   AF-A0A0K1Q5J6-F1
#
_cell.length_a   1.000
_cell.length_b   1.000
_cell.length_c   1.000
_cell.angle_alpha   90.00
_cell.angle_beta   90.00
_cell.angle_gamma   90.00
#
_symmetry.space_group_name_H-M   'P 1'
#
loop_
_entity.id
_entity.type
_entity.pdbx_description
1 polymer ?
#
loop_
_entity_poly.entity_id
_entity_poly.type
_entity_poly.pdbx_seq_one_letter_code
_entity_poly.pdbx_strand_id
1 'polypeptide(L)' 'MPSCRRNLGLGLYIVKLILNAHGGTVGAESKDGWAEFRVLLRRS' A
#
# COMPACT_ATOMS: atom_id res chain seq x y z
N MET A 1 29.84 -3.99 -0.78
CA MET A 1 28.55 -4.71 -0.92
C MET A 1 27.43 -3.73 -0.64
N PRO A 2 26.41 -3.57 -1.51
CA PRO A 2 25.31 -2.66 -1.23
C PRO A 2 24.52 -3.20 -0.03
N SER A 3 24.37 -2.38 1.01
CA SER A 3 23.57 -2.72 2.19
C SER A 3 22.10 -2.84 1.76
N CYS A 4 21.56 -4.05 1.75
CA CYS A 4 20.14 -4.28 1.49
C CYS A 4 19.34 -3.73 2.68
N ARG A 5 18.87 -2.48 2.60
CA ARG A 5 17.99 -1.90 3.61
C ARG A 5 16.66 -2.64 3.53
N ARG A 6 16.42 -3.57 4.47
CA ARG A 6 15.12 -4.22 4.63
C ARG A 6 14.10 -3.18 5.08
N ASN A 7 13.32 -2.68 4.13
CA ASN A 7 12.16 -1.85 4.44
C ASN A 7 11.02 -2.80 4.83
N LEU A 8 10.50 -2.68 6.05
CA LEU A 8 9.50 -3.61 6.62
C LEU A 8 8.10 -3.50 5.98
N GLY A 9 7.91 -2.61 4.99
CA GLY A 9 6.63 -2.42 4.32
C GLY A 9 5.54 -1.79 5.22
N LEU A 10 5.94 -1.16 6.33
CA LEU A 10 5.00 -0.65 7.35
C LEU A 10 4.03 0.40 6.81
N GLY A 11 4.44 1.24 5.85
CA GLY A 11 3.58 2.26 5.27
C GLY A 11 2.31 1.67 4.63
N LEU A 12 2.48 0.71 3.71
CA LEU A 12 1.35 0.02 3.08
C LEU A 12 0.54 -0.81 4.07
N TYR A 13 1.19 -1.36 5.10
CA TYR A 13 0.49 -2.08 6.16
C TYR A 13 -0.45 -1.16 6.95
N ILE A 14 0.00 0.03 7.34
CA ILE A 14 -0.83 1.03 8.03
C ILE A 14 -2.00 1.48 7.14
N VAL A 15 -1.75 1.74 5.85
CA VAL A 15 -2.80 2.10 4.89
C VAL A 15 -3.87 1.02 4.80
N LYS A 16 -3.47 -0.26 4.74
CA LYS A 16 -4.40 -1.39 4.73
C LYS A 16 -5.26 -1.44 6.00
N LEU A 17 -4.68 -1.20 7.18
CA LEU A 17 -5.43 -1.16 8.44
C LEU A 17 -6.49 -0.05 8.45
N ILE A 18 -6.13 1.16 8.01
CA ILE A 18 -7.05 2.29 7.92
C ILE A 18 -8.20 1.94 6.98
N LEU A 19 -7.91 1.41 5.80
CA LEU A 19 -8.94 1.11 4.80
C LEU A 19 -9.87 0.00 5.24
N ASN A 20 -9.35 -1.06 5.86
CA ASN A 20 -10.17 -2.13 6.43
C ASN A 20 -11.17 -1.58 7.47
N ALA A 21 -10.75 -0.62 8.32
CA ALA A 21 -11.63 0.01 9.30
C ALA A 21 -12.79 0.81 8.66
N HIS A 22 -12.62 1.27 7.41
CA HIS A 22 -13.64 1.99 6.64
C HIS A 22 -14.34 1.08 5.60
N GLY A 23 -14.16 -0.24 5.67
CA GLY A 23 -14.71 -1.18 4.69
C GLY A 23 -14.18 -0.99 3.26
N GLY A 24 -13.02 -0.34 3.14
CA GLY A 24 -12.32 -0.07 1.89
C GLY A 24 -11.21 -1.09 1.59
N THR A 25 -10.50 -0.89 0.48
CA THR A 25 -9.41 -1.75 0.03
C THR A 25 -8.26 -0.94 -0.57
N VAL A 26 -7.05 -1.52 -0.58
CA VAL A 26 -5.85 -0.98 -1.25
C VAL A 26 -5.26 -2.02 -2.20
N GLY A 27 -4.85 -1.55 -3.38
CA GLY A 27 -4.05 -2.30 -4.35
C GLY A 27 -2.76 -1.56 -4.68
N ALA A 28 -1.71 -2.31 -4.99
CA ALA A 28 -0.43 -1.78 -5.46
C ALA A 28 0.04 -2.60 -6.66
N GLU A 29 0.36 -1.93 -7.77
CA GLU A 29 0.92 -2.54 -8.97
C GLU A 29 2.25 -1.85 -9.30
N SER A 30 3.31 -2.65 -9.48
CA SER A 30 4.55 -2.13 -10.07
C SER A 30 4.39 -2.04 -11.57
N LYS A 31 4.82 -0.94 -12.16
CA LYS A 31 4.85 -0.70 -13.60
C LYS A 31 6.26 -0.30 -13.99
N ASP A 32 6.56 -0.32 -15.28
CA ASP A 32 7.90 0.04 -15.76
C ASP A 32 8.18 1.52 -15.50
N GLY A 33 9.09 1.79 -14.57
CA GLY A 33 9.50 3.15 -14.18
C GLY A 33 8.60 3.84 -13.15
N TRP A 34 7.50 3.21 -12.70
CA TRP A 34 6.59 3.81 -11.71
C TRP A 34 5.78 2.76 -10.93
N ALA A 35 5.11 3.19 -9.86
CA ALA A 35 4.21 2.34 -9.08
C ALA A 35 2.82 2.97 -9.02
N GLU A 36 1.81 2.16 -9.25
CA GLU A 36 0.42 2.55 -9.08
C GLU A 36 -0.10 2.09 -7.72
N PHE A 37 -0.79 2.98 -7.01
CA PHE A 37 -1.50 2.64 -5.78
C PHE A 37 -2.96 3.02 -5.96
N ARG A 38 -3.87 2.07 -5.76
CA ARG A 38 -5.33 2.29 -5.85
C ARG A 38 -5.94 2.13 -4.47
N VAL A 39 -6.76 3.10 -4.07
CA VAL A 39 -7.49 3.08 -2.81
C VAL A 39 -8.98 3.19 -3.11
N LEU A 40 -9.76 2.25 -2.59
CA LEU A 40 -11.21 2.23 -2.72
C LEU A 40 -11.80 2.44 -1.34
N LEU A 41 -12.56 3.51 -1.16
CA LEU A 41 -13.35 3.77 0.04
C LEU A 41 -14.82 3.49 -0.26
N ARG A 42 -15.48 2.75 0.63
CA ARG A 42 -16.91 2.53 0.54
C ARG A 42 -17.60 3.75 1.15
N ARG A 43 -18.56 4.36 0.44
CA ARG A 43 -19.44 5.35 1.05
C ARG A 43 -20.42 4.61 1.97
N SER A 44 -20.41 4.96 3.26
CA SER A 44 -21.45 4.59 4.23
C SER A 44 -22.68 5.46 4.07
#